data_AF-A0AAD7MNA9-F1
#
_entry.id   AF-A0AAD7MNA9-F1
#
_cell.length_a   1.000
_cell.length_b   1.000
_cell.length_c   1.000
_cell.angle_alpha   90.00
_cell.angle_beta   90.00
_cell.angle_gamma   90.00
#
_symmetry.space_group_name_H-M   'P 1'
#
loop_
_entity.id
_entity.type
_entity.pdbx_description
1 polymer ?
#
loop_
_entity_poly.entity_id
_entity_poly.type
_entity_poly.pdbx_seq_one_letter_code
_entity_poly.pdbx_strand_id
1 'polypeptide(L)'
;MHRGLFIPEIVGLIFAELRRPAQPLVDERNDLAALTRTCKAFQDPALNLLWSEQDTLDNLLRTLPPHLWTDTVDQRAYLHFRLIGPIKPADWEIPLVYALRIRTLSLRMWGSNQFRPAADIFEAISSGLPRDYLCPKLRSISWYTDMDTIFPYIRLFLGPEITEAGMTFPVTSPLSLLPTLPLRYAALTRLHIYVLNPPYSSIVRSTASEIVMQLE
;
A
#
# COMPACT_ATOMS: atom_id res chain seq x y z
N MET A 1 -31.71 9.11 -14.46
CA MET A 1 -30.36 9.60 -14.12
C MET A 1 -29.99 10.76 -15.04
N HIS A 2 -29.44 11.84 -14.48
CA HIS A 2 -28.99 12.99 -15.26
C HIS A 2 -27.79 12.62 -16.17
N ARG A 3 -27.69 13.18 -17.38
CA ARG A 3 -26.63 12.84 -18.35
C ARG A 3 -25.21 13.04 -17.82
N GLY A 4 -25.02 14.02 -16.93
CA GLY A 4 -23.73 14.28 -16.28
C GLY A 4 -23.24 13.13 -15.37
N LEU A 5 -24.13 12.27 -14.87
CA LEU A 5 -23.77 11.11 -14.04
C LEU A 5 -23.25 9.91 -14.87
N PHE A 6 -23.22 10.03 -16.20
CA PHE A 6 -22.57 9.05 -17.07
C PHE A 6 -21.13 9.42 -17.40
N ILE A 7 -20.66 10.60 -16.99
CA ILE A 7 -19.29 11.05 -17.22
C ILE A 7 -18.44 10.59 -16.01
N PRO A 8 -17.55 9.60 -16.17
CA PRO A 8 -16.79 9.03 -15.05
C PRO A 8 -15.98 10.08 -14.27
N GLU A 9 -15.49 11.10 -14.95
CA GLU A 9 -14.72 12.20 -14.38
C GLU A 9 -15.58 13.05 -13.45
N ILE A 10 -16.79 13.40 -13.86
CA ILE A 10 -17.72 14.18 -13.03
C ILE A 10 -18.15 13.36 -11.82
N VAL A 11 -18.47 12.08 -12.02
CA VAL A 11 -18.80 11.17 -10.92
C VAL A 11 -17.63 11.02 -9.95
N GLY A 12 -16.40 10.89 -10.47
CA GLY A 12 -15.19 10.83 -9.67
C GLY A 12 -14.96 12.11 -8.85
N LEU A 13 -15.20 13.29 -9.42
CA LEU A 13 -15.12 14.56 -8.70
C LEU A 13 -16.18 14.64 -7.59
N ILE A 14 -17.42 14.22 -7.86
CA ILE A 14 -18.48 14.19 -6.84
C ILE A 14 -18.11 13.25 -5.69
N PHE A 15 -17.57 12.08 -6.00
CA PHE A 15 -17.16 11.12 -4.97
C PHE A 15 -15.92 11.58 -4.21
N ALA A 16 -15.02 12.35 -4.85
CA ALA A 16 -13.88 12.95 -4.18
C ALA A 16 -14.31 13.95 -3.09
N GLU A 17 -15.50 14.58 -3.20
CA GLU A 17 -16.05 15.44 -2.15
C GLU A 17 -16.43 14.69 -0.86
N LEU A 18 -16.47 13.35 -0.88
CA LEU A 18 -16.64 12.53 0.32
C LEU A 18 -15.36 12.46 1.16
N ARG A 19 -14.19 12.72 0.55
CA ARG A 19 -12.89 12.83 1.23
C ARG A 19 -12.76 14.17 1.94
N ARG A 20 -13.62 14.41 2.94
CA ARG A 20 -13.52 15.61 3.76
C ARG A 20 -12.53 15.38 4.89
N PRO A 21 -11.57 16.29 5.12
CA PRO A 21 -10.53 16.13 6.15
C PRO A 21 -11.09 16.08 7.59
N ALA A 22 -12.37 16.37 7.79
CA ALA A 22 -13.04 16.38 9.09
C ALA A 22 -13.86 15.12 9.41
N GLN A 23 -14.00 14.16 8.46
CA GLN A 23 -14.80 12.95 8.68
C GLN A 23 -13.90 11.72 8.95
N PRO A 24 -14.39 10.72 9.72
CA PRO A 24 -13.64 9.49 9.93
C PRO A 24 -13.46 8.74 8.61
N LEU A 25 -12.25 8.30 8.30
CA LEU A 25 -11.91 7.52 7.09
C LEU A 25 -12.77 6.24 6.91
N VAL A 26 -13.32 5.72 8.01
CA VAL A 26 -14.18 4.51 7.99
C VAL A 26 -15.52 4.79 7.31
N ASP A 27 -16.13 5.95 7.58
CA ASP A 27 -17.42 6.31 7.00
C ASP A 27 -17.27 6.56 5.49
N GLU A 28 -16.19 7.25 5.08
CA GLU A 28 -15.86 7.45 3.66
C GLU A 28 -15.69 6.13 2.91
N ARG A 29 -14.90 5.18 3.46
CA ARG A 29 -14.68 3.88 2.80
C ARG A 29 -15.98 3.08 2.70
N ASN A 30 -16.84 3.15 3.71
CA ASN A 30 -18.16 2.50 3.68
C ASN A 30 -19.06 3.10 2.61
N ASP A 31 -19.09 4.43 2.50
CA ASP A 31 -19.87 5.15 1.49
C ASP A 31 -19.37 4.84 0.07
N LEU A 32 -18.05 4.88 -0.14
CA LEU A 32 -17.45 4.48 -1.41
C LEU A 32 -17.77 3.02 -1.74
N ALA A 33 -17.66 2.11 -0.78
CA ALA A 33 -18.02 0.71 -0.97
C ALA A 33 -19.51 0.56 -1.31
N ALA A 34 -20.41 1.32 -0.67
CA ALA A 34 -21.82 1.34 -1.03
C ALA A 34 -22.02 1.83 -2.46
N LEU A 35 -21.37 2.94 -2.84
CA LEU A 35 -21.43 3.52 -4.19
C LEU A 35 -20.97 2.53 -5.27
N THR A 36 -19.92 1.74 -5.01
CA THR A 36 -19.46 0.72 -5.97
C THR A 36 -20.54 -0.31 -6.32
N ARG A 37 -21.48 -0.57 -5.40
CA ARG A 37 -22.55 -1.56 -5.54
C ARG A 37 -23.87 -0.97 -6.06
N THR A 38 -23.97 0.35 -6.23
CA THR A 38 -25.22 1.01 -6.64
C THR A 38 -25.57 0.77 -8.12
N CYS A 39 -24.63 1.07 -9.02
CA CYS A 39 -24.82 0.88 -10.46
C CYS A 39 -23.48 0.76 -11.19
N LYS A 40 -23.51 0.22 -12.42
CA LYS A 40 -22.30 0.01 -13.26
C LYS A 40 -21.54 1.30 -13.56
N ALA A 41 -22.24 2.42 -13.75
CA ALA A 41 -21.61 3.71 -14.02
C ALA A 41 -20.80 4.25 -12.83
N PHE A 42 -21.19 3.88 -11.60
CA PHE A 42 -20.54 4.34 -10.37
C PHE A 42 -19.45 3.39 -9.90
N GLN A 43 -19.52 2.12 -10.32
CA GLN A 43 -18.60 1.07 -9.93
C GLN A 43 -17.14 1.45 -10.13
N ASP A 44 -16.75 1.82 -11.36
CA ASP A 44 -15.35 2.13 -11.67
C ASP A 44 -14.83 3.40 -11.00
N PRO A 45 -15.53 4.56 -11.03
CA PRO A 45 -15.11 5.75 -10.30
C PRO A 45 -14.99 5.54 -8.80
N ALA A 46 -15.96 4.84 -8.18
CA ALA A 46 -15.94 4.57 -6.75
C ALA A 46 -14.82 3.59 -6.38
N LEU A 47 -14.56 2.55 -7.18
CA LEU A 47 -13.46 1.62 -6.95
C LEU A 47 -12.10 2.31 -7.08
N ASN A 48 -11.94 3.23 -8.03
CA ASN A 48 -10.72 4.02 -8.18
C ASN A 48 -10.40 4.81 -6.91
N LEU A 49 -11.41 5.44 -6.30
CA LEU A 49 -11.23 6.20 -5.06
C LEU A 49 -11.04 5.30 -3.85
N LEU A 50 -11.85 4.24 -3.73
CA LEU A 50 -11.78 3.29 -2.60
C LEU A 50 -10.39 2.65 -2.50
N TRP A 51 -9.79 2.29 -3.63
CA TRP A 51 -8.48 1.65 -3.69
C TRP A 51 -7.31 2.63 -3.87
N SER A 52 -7.57 3.92 -4.10
CA SER A 52 -6.50 4.91 -4.35
C SER A 52 -5.49 4.98 -3.21
N GLU A 53 -5.95 4.84 -1.96
CA GLU A 53 -5.12 4.99 -0.77
C GLU A 53 -5.31 3.79 0.14
N GLN A 54 -4.23 3.05 0.39
CA GLN A 54 -4.25 1.85 1.23
C GLN A 54 -3.22 1.98 2.36
N ASP A 55 -3.62 1.61 3.57
CA ASP A 55 -2.77 1.62 4.77
C ASP A 55 -2.24 0.22 5.15
N THR A 56 -2.54 -0.77 4.30
CA THR A 56 -2.18 -2.17 4.52
C THR A 56 -2.18 -2.93 3.20
N LEU A 57 -1.38 -4.00 3.13
CA LEU A 57 -1.46 -4.99 2.03
C LEU A 57 -2.59 -6.01 2.25
N ASP A 58 -3.17 -6.08 3.44
CA ASP A 58 -4.20 -7.05 3.81
C ASP A 58 -5.36 -7.07 2.81
N ASN A 59 -5.92 -5.89 2.50
CA ASN A 59 -7.03 -5.75 1.56
C ASN A 59 -6.69 -6.35 0.20
N LEU A 60 -5.47 -6.09 -0.30
CA LEU A 60 -5.03 -6.61 -1.59
C LEU A 60 -4.80 -8.12 -1.53
N LEU A 61 -4.15 -8.61 -0.48
CA LEU A 61 -3.89 -10.04 -0.31
C LEU A 61 -5.16 -10.86 -0.13
N ARG A 62 -6.18 -10.31 0.52
CA ARG A 62 -7.52 -10.93 0.64
C ARG A 62 -8.29 -11.02 -0.67
N THR A 63 -7.84 -10.34 -1.73
CA THR A 63 -8.40 -10.55 -3.08
C THR A 63 -7.81 -11.75 -3.81
N LEU A 64 -6.77 -12.39 -3.26
CA LEU A 64 -6.29 -13.67 -3.76
C LEU A 64 -7.39 -14.73 -3.61
N PRO A 65 -7.41 -15.75 -4.50
CA PRO A 65 -8.30 -16.89 -4.39
C PRO A 65 -8.37 -17.45 -2.95
N PRO A 66 -9.57 -17.69 -2.38
CA PRO A 66 -9.73 -18.05 -0.96
C PRO A 66 -9.00 -19.33 -0.53
N HIS A 67 -8.64 -20.19 -1.48
CA HIS A 67 -7.92 -21.44 -1.20
C HIS A 67 -6.41 -21.24 -0.98
N LEU A 68 -5.88 -20.05 -1.23
CA LEU A 68 -4.45 -19.74 -1.12
C LEU A 68 -4.04 -19.17 0.24
N TRP A 69 -5.01 -18.77 1.05
CA TRP A 69 -4.72 -18.13 2.32
C TRP A 69 -5.68 -18.57 3.42
N THR A 70 -5.23 -18.45 4.66
CA THR A 70 -6.03 -18.69 5.86
C THR A 70 -5.68 -17.65 6.91
N ASP A 71 -6.64 -17.31 7.76
CA ASP A 71 -6.39 -16.50 8.93
C ASP A 71 -6.01 -17.42 10.10
N THR A 72 -4.88 -17.12 10.72
CA THR A 72 -4.42 -17.78 11.95
C THR A 72 -4.52 -16.82 13.11
N VAL A 73 -4.93 -17.31 14.28
CA VAL A 73 -5.05 -16.48 15.49
C VAL A 73 -3.87 -16.77 16.39
N ASP A 74 -3.12 -15.75 16.79
CA ASP A 74 -2.02 -15.92 17.75
C ASP A 74 -2.51 -16.01 19.20
N GLN A 75 -1.58 -16.26 20.13
CA GLN A 75 -1.88 -16.36 21.57
C GLN A 75 -2.46 -15.06 22.17
N ARG A 76 -2.35 -13.93 21.47
CA ARG A 76 -2.86 -12.62 21.87
C ARG A 76 -4.14 -12.23 21.11
N ALA A 77 -4.77 -13.19 20.43
CA ALA A 77 -5.99 -13.02 19.65
C ALA A 77 -5.85 -12.09 18.42
N TYR A 78 -4.64 -11.89 17.89
CA TYR A 78 -4.45 -11.18 16.63
C TYR A 78 -4.64 -12.12 15.44
N LEU A 79 -5.33 -11.63 14.41
CA LEU A 79 -5.52 -12.32 13.13
C LEU A 79 -4.28 -12.10 12.25
N HIS A 80 -3.67 -13.20 11.82
CA HIS A 80 -2.51 -13.24 10.95
C HIS A 80 -2.86 -13.94 9.65
N PHE A 81 -2.70 -13.23 8.54
CA PHE A 81 -2.82 -13.80 7.21
C PHE A 81 -1.66 -14.77 6.96
N ARG A 82 -1.97 -15.97 6.49
CA ARG A 82 -1.00 -16.99 6.15
C ARG A 82 -1.28 -17.55 4.77
N LEU A 83 -0.24 -17.68 3.95
CA LEU A 83 -0.32 -18.40 2.68
C LEU A 83 -0.28 -19.91 2.92
N ILE A 84 -1.18 -20.63 2.25
CA ILE A 84 -1.29 -22.10 2.30
C ILE A 84 -0.43 -22.74 1.20
N GLY A 85 -0.13 -22.00 0.14
CA GLY A 85 0.65 -22.50 -0.99
C GLY A 85 1.24 -21.37 -1.85
N PRO A 86 1.99 -21.74 -2.92
CA PRO A 86 2.57 -20.78 -3.84
C PRO A 86 1.46 -20.07 -4.65
N ILE A 87 1.66 -18.78 -4.90
CA ILE A 87 0.76 -17.97 -5.74
C ILE A 87 1.15 -18.17 -7.20
N LYS A 88 0.25 -18.72 -8.00
CA LYS A 88 0.49 -18.92 -9.44
C LYS A 88 0.19 -17.63 -10.21
N PRO A 89 0.73 -17.46 -11.42
CA PRO A 89 0.43 -16.29 -12.25
C PRO A 89 -1.07 -16.01 -12.45
N ALA A 90 -1.90 -17.05 -12.59
CA ALA A 90 -3.36 -16.90 -12.76
C ALA A 90 -4.06 -16.37 -11.49
N ASP A 91 -3.50 -16.62 -10.31
CA ASP A 91 -4.09 -16.18 -9.04
C ASP A 91 -3.99 -14.66 -8.86
N TRP A 92 -3.17 -14.01 -9.68
CA TRP A 92 -2.97 -12.56 -9.70
C TRP A 92 -4.01 -11.80 -10.53
N GLU A 93 -4.89 -12.47 -11.30
CA GLU A 93 -5.86 -11.79 -12.16
C GLU A 93 -6.70 -10.74 -11.42
N ILE A 94 -7.25 -11.10 -10.26
CA ILE A 94 -8.08 -10.19 -9.44
C ILE A 94 -7.22 -9.18 -8.66
N PRO A 95 -6.18 -9.58 -7.91
CA PRO A 95 -5.36 -8.62 -7.18
C PRO A 95 -4.77 -7.53 -8.07
N LEU A 96 -4.31 -7.86 -9.27
CA LEU A 96 -3.69 -6.86 -10.13
C LEU A 96 -4.69 -5.82 -10.65
N VAL A 97 -5.97 -6.14 -10.80
CA VAL A 97 -7.03 -5.18 -11.15
C VAL A 97 -7.16 -4.09 -10.07
N TYR A 98 -7.10 -4.49 -8.80
CA TYR A 98 -7.16 -3.55 -7.67
C TYR A 98 -5.84 -2.82 -7.46
N ALA A 99 -4.70 -3.52 -7.58
CA ALA A 99 -3.38 -2.93 -7.43
C ALA A 99 -3.08 -1.82 -8.47
N LEU A 100 -3.69 -1.90 -9.66
CA LEU A 100 -3.63 -0.83 -10.67
C LEU A 100 -4.30 0.48 -10.22
N ARG A 101 -5.17 0.44 -9.21
CA ARG A 101 -5.89 1.62 -8.70
C ARG A 101 -5.18 2.28 -7.53
N ILE A 102 -4.23 1.59 -6.90
CA ILE A 102 -3.48 2.09 -5.74
C ILE A 102 -2.48 3.17 -6.19
N ARG A 103 -2.62 4.37 -5.62
CA ARG A 103 -1.75 5.53 -5.84
C ARG A 103 -0.91 5.88 -4.63
N THR A 104 -1.43 5.63 -3.43
CA THR A 104 -0.74 5.84 -2.16
C THR A 104 -0.79 4.57 -1.33
N LEU A 105 0.36 4.14 -0.82
CA LEU A 105 0.47 2.96 0.03
C LEU A 105 1.28 3.29 1.28
N SER A 106 0.65 3.20 2.45
CA SER A 106 1.30 3.43 3.75
C SER A 106 1.42 2.12 4.52
N LEU A 107 2.60 1.52 4.54
CA LEU A 107 2.88 0.29 5.27
C LEU A 107 3.57 0.62 6.60
N ARG A 108 2.76 0.78 7.65
CA ARG A 108 3.25 0.95 9.03
C ARG A 108 3.26 -0.38 9.76
N MET A 109 4.40 -1.06 9.78
CA MET A 109 4.55 -2.43 10.28
C MET A 109 4.98 -2.52 11.75
N TRP A 110 4.73 -1.45 12.52
CA TRP A 110 5.06 -1.31 13.94
C TRP A 110 3.84 -0.80 14.73
N GLY A 111 3.87 -0.97 16.05
CA GLY A 111 2.77 -0.59 16.94
C GLY A 111 1.60 -1.58 16.92
N SER A 112 0.41 -1.14 17.33
CA SER A 112 -0.82 -1.96 17.38
C SER A 112 -1.46 -2.16 16.00
N ASN A 113 -0.71 -2.02 14.91
CA ASN A 113 -1.26 -2.26 13.59
C ASN A 113 -1.60 -3.74 13.46
N GLN A 114 -2.84 -4.04 13.08
CA GLN A 114 -3.38 -5.40 13.15
C GLN A 114 -2.82 -6.32 12.06
N PHE A 115 -2.21 -5.74 11.02
CA PHE A 115 -1.66 -6.50 9.90
C PHE A 115 -0.16 -6.25 9.73
N ARG A 116 0.64 -7.27 10.04
CA ARG A 116 2.09 -7.30 9.83
C ARG A 116 2.45 -8.52 9.00
N PRO A 117 2.56 -8.39 7.67
CA PRO A 117 2.89 -9.52 6.82
C PRO A 117 4.29 -10.06 7.15
N ALA A 118 4.39 -11.37 7.31
CA ALA A 118 5.66 -12.05 7.52
C ALA A 118 6.53 -12.03 6.25
N ALA A 119 7.83 -12.29 6.40
CA ALA A 119 8.79 -12.17 5.31
C ALA A 119 8.53 -13.15 4.14
N ASP A 120 7.99 -14.33 4.46
CA ASP A 120 7.56 -15.36 3.50
C ASP A 120 6.45 -14.86 2.56
N ILE A 121 5.56 -13.98 3.03
CA ILE A 121 4.54 -13.34 2.18
C ILE A 121 5.22 -12.48 1.11
N PHE A 122 6.19 -11.65 1.49
CA PHE A 122 6.90 -10.83 0.51
C PHE A 122 7.74 -11.65 -0.47
N GLU A 123 8.31 -12.75 -0.01
CA GLU A 123 9.01 -13.71 -0.87
C GLU A 123 8.07 -14.38 -1.88
N ALA A 124 6.90 -14.83 -1.42
CA ALA A 124 5.87 -15.41 -2.27
C ALA A 124 5.32 -14.41 -3.30
N ILE A 125 5.15 -13.14 -2.90
CA ILE A 125 4.79 -12.07 -3.84
C ILE A 125 5.91 -11.89 -4.86
N SER A 126 7.15 -11.71 -4.41
CA SER A 126 8.28 -11.44 -5.32
C SER A 126 8.57 -12.58 -6.30
N SER A 127 8.24 -13.82 -5.96
CA SER A 127 8.47 -15.00 -6.79
C SER A 127 7.27 -15.32 -7.70
N GLY A 128 6.05 -15.06 -7.25
CA GLY A 128 4.82 -15.39 -7.98
C GLY A 128 4.29 -14.27 -8.88
N LEU A 129 4.74 -13.02 -8.69
CA LEU A 129 4.20 -11.86 -9.41
C LEU A 129 4.55 -11.93 -10.92
N PRO A 130 3.56 -11.84 -11.83
CA PRO A 130 3.79 -11.94 -13.27
C PRO A 130 4.30 -10.63 -13.91
N ARG A 131 4.76 -9.66 -13.11
CA ARG A 131 5.23 -8.34 -13.53
C ARG A 131 6.27 -7.80 -12.56
N ASP A 132 6.99 -6.74 -12.95
CA ASP A 132 8.07 -6.18 -12.14
C ASP A 132 7.58 -5.45 -10.88
N TYR A 133 6.38 -4.87 -10.92
CA TYR A 133 5.84 -4.01 -9.85
C TYR A 133 4.43 -4.44 -9.43
N LEU A 134 4.19 -4.55 -8.13
CA LEU A 134 2.87 -4.90 -7.60
C LEU A 134 1.87 -3.77 -7.84
N CYS A 135 2.27 -2.51 -7.69
CA CYS A 135 1.43 -1.33 -7.87
C CYS A 135 2.06 -0.36 -8.88
N PRO A 136 1.86 -0.54 -10.20
CA PRO A 136 2.61 0.22 -11.20
C PRO A 136 2.20 1.69 -11.31
N LYS A 137 1.01 2.08 -10.80
CA LYS A 137 0.52 3.47 -10.73
C LYS A 137 0.73 4.11 -9.35
N LEU A 138 1.58 3.50 -8.52
CA LEU A 138 1.89 4.02 -7.20
C LEU A 138 2.72 5.30 -7.33
N ARG A 139 2.29 6.36 -6.64
CA ARG A 139 2.90 7.69 -6.63
C ARG A 139 3.55 8.01 -5.30
N SER A 140 2.99 7.51 -4.21
CA SER A 140 3.51 7.73 -2.87
C SER A 140 3.57 6.42 -2.10
N ILE A 141 4.74 6.10 -1.57
CA ILE A 141 4.91 4.97 -0.65
C ILE A 141 5.44 5.45 0.68
N SER A 142 4.92 4.91 1.77
CA SER A 142 5.54 5.00 3.08
C SER A 142 5.83 3.62 3.62
N TRP A 143 7.10 3.21 3.61
CA TRP A 143 7.57 1.90 4.03
C TRP A 143 8.21 1.99 5.42
N TYR A 144 7.40 1.79 6.46
CA TYR A 144 7.87 1.84 7.84
C TYR A 144 7.92 0.45 8.45
N THR A 145 9.13 -0.11 8.54
CA THR A 145 9.37 -1.42 9.14
C THR A 145 10.60 -1.39 10.06
N ASP A 146 10.56 -2.22 11.08
CA ASP A 146 11.66 -2.62 11.97
C ASP A 146 12.31 -3.95 11.53
N MET A 147 11.82 -4.57 10.44
CA MET A 147 12.29 -5.86 9.93
C MET A 147 13.22 -5.69 8.72
N ASP A 148 14.52 -5.85 8.94
CA ASP A 148 15.56 -5.80 7.89
C ASP A 148 15.30 -6.81 6.77
N THR A 149 14.77 -7.98 7.12
CA THR A 149 14.53 -9.10 6.20
C THR A 149 13.55 -8.76 5.08
N ILE A 150 12.65 -7.80 5.28
CA ILE A 150 11.67 -7.42 4.26
C ILE A 150 12.03 -6.15 3.50
N PHE A 151 13.02 -5.38 3.98
CA PHE A 151 13.42 -4.12 3.35
C PHE A 151 13.72 -4.26 1.85
N PRO A 152 14.41 -5.31 1.36
CA PRO A 152 14.66 -5.46 -0.07
C PRO A 152 13.39 -5.48 -0.93
N TYR A 153 12.25 -5.90 -0.39
CA TYR A 153 10.99 -6.02 -1.14
C TYR A 153 10.29 -4.69 -1.38
N ILE A 154 10.79 -3.57 -0.85
CA ILE A 154 10.31 -2.23 -1.21
C ILE A 154 10.35 -2.00 -2.74
N ARG A 155 11.30 -2.65 -3.44
CA ARG A 155 11.42 -2.62 -4.91
C ARG A 155 10.15 -3.05 -5.65
N LEU A 156 9.31 -3.90 -5.05
CA LEU A 156 8.04 -4.32 -5.65
C LEU A 156 7.06 -3.16 -5.82
N PHE A 157 7.29 -2.05 -5.12
CA PHE A 157 6.41 -0.89 -5.08
C PHE A 157 7.02 0.36 -5.69
N LEU A 158 8.33 0.38 -5.92
CA LEU A 158 9.03 1.48 -6.59
C LEU A 158 8.81 1.36 -8.11
N GLY A 159 7.58 1.67 -8.55
CA GLY A 159 7.21 1.68 -9.96
C GLY A 159 7.64 2.95 -10.69
N PRO A 160 7.40 3.05 -12.00
CA PRO A 160 7.82 4.19 -12.83
C PRO A 160 7.09 5.50 -12.50
N GLU A 161 5.88 5.45 -11.92
CA GLU A 161 5.11 6.63 -11.54
C GLU A 161 5.40 7.13 -10.10
N ILE A 162 6.37 6.53 -9.40
CA ILE A 162 6.65 6.90 -8.01
C ILE A 162 7.23 8.32 -7.95
N THR A 163 6.56 9.19 -7.20
CA THR A 163 6.97 10.60 -7.00
C THR A 163 7.47 10.86 -5.60
N GLU A 164 6.98 10.10 -4.63
CA GLU A 164 7.31 10.22 -3.21
C GLU A 164 7.63 8.84 -2.63
N ALA A 165 8.74 8.72 -1.91
CA ALA A 165 9.03 7.54 -1.13
C ALA A 165 9.51 7.94 0.26
N GLY A 166 8.75 7.54 1.27
CA GLY A 166 9.15 7.56 2.67
C GLY A 166 9.58 6.17 3.10
N MET A 167 10.72 6.04 3.75
CA MET A 167 11.17 4.75 4.26
C MET A 167 11.94 4.91 5.55
N THR A 168 11.79 3.88 6.39
CA THR A 168 12.61 3.75 7.57
C THR A 168 13.87 2.96 7.27
N PHE A 169 15.03 3.46 7.69
CA PHE A 169 16.27 2.70 7.65
C PHE A 169 16.52 2.04 8.99
N PRO A 170 16.60 0.70 9.04
CA PRO A 170 17.20 0.03 10.16
C PRO A 170 18.69 0.39 10.24
N VAL A 171 19.19 0.55 11.45
CA VAL A 171 20.59 0.98 11.72
C VAL A 171 21.62 0.06 11.06
N THR A 172 21.25 -1.18 10.78
CA THR A 172 22.07 -2.27 10.24
C THR A 172 22.01 -2.43 8.71
N SER A 173 21.09 -1.75 8.03
CA SER A 173 20.90 -1.94 6.58
C SER A 173 21.88 -1.11 5.74
N PRO A 174 22.53 -1.70 4.73
CA PRO A 174 23.49 -0.96 3.91
C PRO A 174 22.76 0.09 3.06
N LEU A 175 23.07 1.37 3.31
CA LEU A 175 22.62 2.55 2.55
C LEU A 175 22.93 2.51 1.04
N SER A 176 23.56 1.43 0.58
CA SER A 176 23.91 1.12 -0.82
C SER A 176 22.77 1.22 -1.83
N LEU A 177 21.50 1.18 -1.42
CA LEU A 177 20.37 1.36 -2.31
C LEU A 177 20.09 2.84 -2.60
N LEU A 178 20.39 3.75 -1.68
CA LEU A 178 20.10 5.19 -1.81
C LEU A 178 20.67 5.84 -3.07
N PRO A 179 21.93 5.60 -3.47
CA PRO A 179 22.50 6.21 -4.67
C PRO A 179 21.84 5.71 -5.96
N THR A 180 21.24 4.50 -5.92
CA THR A 180 20.65 3.87 -7.11
C THR A 180 19.18 4.21 -7.34
N LEU A 181 18.51 4.78 -6.32
CA LEU A 181 17.09 5.13 -6.41
C LEU A 181 16.83 6.24 -7.44
N PRO A 182 17.55 7.39 -7.43
CA PRO A 182 17.29 8.45 -8.40
C PRO A 182 17.61 8.02 -9.84
N LEU A 183 18.64 7.17 -10.01
CA LEU A 183 19.05 6.65 -11.32
C LEU A 183 18.06 5.66 -11.92
N ARG A 184 17.30 4.93 -11.09
CA ARG A 184 16.31 3.94 -11.55
C ARG A 184 14.90 4.49 -11.63
N TYR A 185 14.58 5.52 -10.85
CA TYR A 185 13.23 6.06 -10.72
C TYR A 185 13.23 7.56 -11.03
N ALA A 186 13.27 7.88 -12.32
CA ALA A 186 13.36 9.26 -12.82
C ALA A 186 12.18 10.16 -12.41
N ALA A 187 11.04 9.59 -11.98
CA ALA A 187 9.89 10.34 -11.49
C ALA A 187 9.96 10.68 -10.00
N LEU A 188 10.91 10.11 -9.25
CA LEU A 188 11.01 10.29 -7.80
C LEU A 188 11.51 11.70 -7.48
N THR A 189 10.66 12.52 -6.88
CA THR A 189 10.96 13.93 -6.55
C THR A 189 11.20 14.15 -5.06
N ARG A 190 10.56 13.34 -4.21
CA ARG A 190 10.65 13.45 -2.75
C ARG A 190 11.08 12.13 -2.13
N LEU A 191 12.18 12.17 -1.39
CA LEU A 191 12.64 11.03 -0.59
C LEU A 191 12.69 11.44 0.88
N HIS A 192 11.89 10.75 1.70
CA HIS A 192 11.83 10.93 3.14
C HIS A 192 12.52 9.77 3.82
N ILE A 193 13.61 10.05 4.54
CA ILE A 193 14.35 9.04 5.30
C ILE A 193 14.10 9.25 6.78
N TYR A 194 13.59 8.20 7.42
CA TYR A 194 13.37 8.15 8.86
C TYR A 194 14.37 7.19 9.48
N VAL A 195 15.11 7.66 10.48
CA VAL A 195 16.01 6.83 11.29
C VAL A 195 15.28 6.44 12.57
N LEU A 196 15.15 5.14 12.84
CA LEU A 196 14.56 4.66 14.10
C LEU A 196 15.56 4.81 15.24
N ASN A 197 15.20 5.59 16.24
CA ASN A 197 15.88 5.58 17.54
C ASN A 197 15.18 4.57 18.48
N PRO A 198 15.87 3.55 19.00
CA PRO A 198 15.32 2.67 20.03
C PRO A 198 15.13 3.42 21.38
N PRO A 199 14.17 3.03 22.26
CA PRO A 199 13.38 1.80 22.23
C PRO A 199 11.92 2.01 21.78
N TYR A 200 11.39 0.98 21.12
CA TYR A 200 10.07 0.92 20.47
C TYR A 200 8.86 0.89 21.42
N SER A 201 8.84 1.71 22.47
CA SER A 201 7.69 1.84 23.37
C SER A 201 6.76 2.95 22.90
N SER A 202 5.70 2.60 22.15
CA SER A 202 4.35 3.21 22.00
C SER A 202 4.12 4.74 21.98
N ILE A 203 5.12 5.59 22.19
CA ILE A 203 5.01 7.05 22.26
C ILE A 203 6.32 7.64 21.72
N VAL A 204 6.55 7.54 20.41
CA VAL A 204 7.52 8.41 19.75
C VAL A 204 6.81 9.10 18.61
N ARG A 205 6.07 10.14 18.96
CA ARG A 205 5.55 11.14 18.01
C ARG A 205 6.62 12.18 17.62
N SER A 206 7.88 12.10 18.08
CA SER A 206 8.75 13.30 17.96
C SER A 206 10.26 13.15 17.82
N THR A 207 10.85 11.98 17.54
CA THR A 207 12.32 11.91 17.35
C THR A 207 12.76 11.01 16.19
N ALA A 208 12.02 11.02 15.09
CA ALA A 208 12.61 10.71 13.80
C ALA A 208 13.18 12.01 13.23
N SER A 209 14.50 12.10 13.08
CA SER A 209 15.09 13.14 12.24
C SER A 209 14.70 12.83 10.80
N GLU A 210 13.78 13.60 10.25
CA GLU A 210 13.38 13.49 8.86
C GLU A 210 14.45 14.14 7.99
N ILE A 211 15.17 13.32 7.22
CA ILE A 211 16.03 13.85 6.15
C ILE A 211 15.16 13.86 4.90
N VAL A 212 14.70 15.04 4.52
CA VAL A 212 14.03 15.26 3.24
C VAL A 212 15.09 15.57 2.20
N MET A 213 15.28 14.66 1.24
CA MET A 213 16.04 14.97 0.04
C MET A 213 15.06 15.32 -1.07
N GLN A 214 15.14 16.56 -1.56
CA GLN A 214 14.58 16.93 -2.86
C GLN A 214 15.57 16.48 -3.93
N LEU A 215 15.09 15.65 -4.85
CA LEU A 215 15.87 15.24 -6.02
C LEU A 215 15.54 16.25 -7.13
N GLU A 216 16.53 17.04 -7.54
CA GLU A 216 16.44 18.02 -8.63
C GLU A 216 16.35 17.34 -10.00
#